data_AF-A0A3P5X114-F1
#
_entry.id   AF-A0A3P5X114-F1
#
_cell.length_a   1.000
_cell.length_b   1.000
_cell.length_c   1.000
_cell.angle_alpha   90.00
_cell.angle_beta   90.00
_cell.angle_gamma   90.00
#
_symmetry.space_group_name_H-M   'P 1'
#
loop_
_entity.id
_entity.type
_entity.pdbx_description
1 polymer ?
#
loop_
_entity_poly.entity_id
_entity_poly.type
_entity_poly.pdbx_seq_one_letter_code
_entity_poly.pdbx_strand_id
1 'polypeptide(L)' 'MEENIKPTIFNKNTGEYEAVLYVCNKCHEMHADETYMCQACTCESLRIVPETELIN' A
#
# COMPACT_ATOMS: atom_id res chain seq x y z
N MET A 1 4.47 -5.13 22.33
CA MET A 1 5.32 -4.63 21.22
C MET A 1 4.49 -4.87 19.99
N GLU A 2 3.83 -3.84 19.45
CA GLU A 2 3.09 -3.98 18.19
C GLU A 2 4.14 -4.15 17.09
N GLU A 3 4.25 -5.36 16.54
CA GLU A 3 5.04 -5.57 15.34
C GLU A 3 4.34 -4.81 14.22
N ASN A 4 5.03 -3.84 13.64
CA ASN A 4 4.54 -3.01 12.56
C ASN A 4 4.55 -3.87 11.27
N ILE A 5 3.60 -4.80 11.17
CA ILE A 5 3.49 -5.73 10.04
C ILE A 5 2.99 -4.93 8.85
N LYS A 6 3.92 -4.57 7.96
CA LYS A 6 3.58 -3.95 6.68
C LYS A 6 2.89 -4.97 5.77
N PRO A 7 1.88 -4.56 5.00
CA PRO A 7 1.27 -5.38 3.98
C PRO A 7 2.31 -5.70 2.90
N THR A 8 2.24 -6.93 2.39
CA THR A 8 3.14 -7.42 1.35
C THR A 8 2.35 -8.08 0.24
N ILE A 9 2.83 -7.97 -1.01
CA ILE A 9 2.30 -8.73 -2.14
C ILE A 9 3.36 -9.69 -2.67
N PHE A 10 2.91 -10.83 -3.22
CA PHE A 10 3.81 -11.73 -3.94
C PHE A 10 4.05 -11.20 -5.36
N ASN A 11 5.30 -10.82 -5.65
CA ASN A 11 5.71 -10.41 -6.99
C ASN A 11 6.05 -11.66 -7.81
N LYS A 12 5.16 -12.00 -8.75
CA LYS A 12 5.33 -13.17 -9.63
C LYS A 12 6.54 -13.09 -10.56
N ASN A 13 7.10 -11.90 -10.79
CA ASN A 13 8.23 -11.72 -11.70
C ASN A 13 9.55 -12.01 -10.99
N THR A 14 9.68 -11.61 -9.73
CA THR A 14 10.88 -11.86 -8.90
C THR A 14 10.76 -13.16 -8.10
N GLY A 15 9.54 -13.62 -7.82
CA GLY A 15 9.27 -14.76 -6.94
C GLY A 15 9.38 -14.43 -5.46
N GLU A 16 9.37 -13.14 -5.11
CA GLU A 16 9.58 -12.65 -3.75
C GLU A 16 8.35 -11.89 -3.22
N TYR A 17 8.26 -11.75 -1.89
CA TYR A 17 7.28 -10.88 -1.25
C TYR A 17 7.86 -9.48 -1.09
N GLU A 18 7.09 -8.48 -1.50
CA GLU A 18 7.51 -7.08 -1.47
C GLU A 18 6.55 -6.27 -0.62
N ALA A 19 7.08 -5.35 0.20
CA ALA A 19 6.29 -4.42 0.99
C ALA A 19 5.55 -3.44 0.06
N VAL A 20 4.30 -3.13 0.43
CA VAL A 20 3.43 -2.25 -0.35
C VAL A 20 2.81 -1.17 0.51
N LEU A 21 2.34 -0.11 -0.14
CA LEU A 21 1.45 0.89 0.43
C LEU A 21 0.14 0.95 -0.37
N TYR A 22 -0.94 1.33 0.30
CA TYR A 22 -2.21 1.63 -0.33
C TYR A 22 -2.27 3.14 -0.60
N VAL A 23 -2.34 3.52 -1.87
CA VAL A 23 -2.37 4.92 -2.30
C VAL A 23 -3.76 5.26 -2.81
N CYS A 24 -4.37 6.31 -2.25
CA CYS A 24 -5.66 6.79 -2.74
C CYS A 24 -5.53 7.44 -4.13
N ASN A 25 -6.35 7.02 -5.09
CA ASN A 25 -6.33 7.60 -6.44
C ASN A 25 -6.92 9.03 -6.50
N LYS A 26 -7.66 9.47 -5.47
CA LYS A 26 -8.28 10.81 -5.44
C LYS A 26 -7.41 11.85 -4.76
N CYS A 27 -6.94 11.54 -3.54
CA CYS A 27 -6.20 12.51 -2.72
C CYS A 27 -4.71 12.17 -2.60
N HIS A 28 -4.25 11.04 -3.15
CA HIS A 28 -2.85 10.57 -3.11
C HIS A 28 -2.28 10.32 -1.70
N GLU A 29 -3.15 10.22 -0.68
CA GLU A 29 -2.75 9.82 0.66
C GLU A 29 -2.24 8.37 0.65
N MET A 30 -1.17 8.12 1.38
CA MET A 30 -0.55 6.80 1.52
C MET A 30 -0.93 6.17 2.85
N HIS A 31 -1.29 4.90 2.81
CA HIS A 31 -1.66 4.10 3.97
C HIS A 31 -0.76 2.87 4.05
N ALA A 32 -0.17 2.64 5.22
CA ALA A 32 0.69 1.51 5.51
C ALA A 32 -0.08 0.26 5.96
N ASP A 33 -1.40 0.35 6.08
CA ASP A 33 -2.27 -0.75 6.50
C ASP A 33 -3.26 -1.10 5.38
N GLU A 34 -3.70 -2.36 5.34
CA GLU A 34 -4.78 -2.76 4.43
C GLU A 34 -6.07 -2.04 4.81
N THR A 35 -6.51 -1.15 3.91
CA THR A 35 -7.77 -0.44 4.05
C THR A 35 -8.57 -0.51 2.76
N TYR A 36 -9.87 -0.75 2.89
CA TYR A 36 -10.83 -0.69 1.78
C TYR A 36 -11.25 0.76 1.46
N MET A 37 -10.98 1.72 2.35
CA MET A 37 -11.42 3.10 2.23
C MET A 37 -10.31 4.07 2.67
N CYS A 38 -10.07 5.11 1.86
CA CYS A 38 -9.14 6.17 2.20
C CYS A 38 -9.68 6.96 3.39
N GLN A 39 -8.90 7.06 4.47
CA GLN A 39 -9.33 7.75 5.69
C GLN A 39 -9.38 9.28 5.53
N ALA A 40 -8.61 9.84 4.60
CA ALA A 40 -8.56 11.28 4.37
C ALA A 40 -9.76 11.80 3.56
N CYS A 41 -10.25 11.05 2.57
CA CYS A 41 -11.31 11.50 1.66
C CYS A 41 -12.50 10.54 1.54
N THR A 42 -12.54 9.49 2.37
CA THR A 42 -13.61 8.49 2.49
C THR A 42 -14.01 7.81 1.17
N CYS A 43 -13.11 7.74 0.20
CA CYS A 43 -13.36 7.03 -1.06
C CYS A 43 -12.75 5.63 -1.05
N GLU A 44 -13.34 4.72 -1.79
CA GLU A 44 -12.91 3.32 -1.91
C GLU A 44 -11.90 3.11 -3.06
N SER A 45 -11.40 4.20 -3.65
CA SER A 45 -10.48 4.14 -4.78
C SER A 45 -9.04 4.15 -4.29
N LEU A 46 -8.53 2.97 -3.93
CA LEU A 46 -7.13 2.75 -3.58
C LEU A 46 -6.43 1.86 -4.60
N ARG A 47 -5.14 2.10 -4.81
CA ARG A 47 -4.25 1.21 -5.57
C ARG A 47 -3.11 0.75 -4.67
N ILE A 48 -2.64 -0.47 -4.90
CA ILE A 48 -1.48 -1.02 -4.21
C ILE A 48 -0.24 -0.60 -4.98
N VAL A 49 0.77 -0.08 -4.28
CA VAL A 49 2.03 0.38 -4.87
C VAL A 49 3.18 -0.26 -4.09
N PRO A 50 4.12 -0.95 -4.76
CA PRO A 50 5.35 -1.42 -4.12
C PRO A 50 6.14 -0.25 -3.52
N GLU A 51 6.66 -0.40 -2.31
CA GLU A 51 7.48 0.65 -1.68
C GLU A 51 8.72 1.00 -2.53
N THR A 52 9.23 0.03 -3.28
CA THR A 52 10.35 0.19 -4.21
C THR A 52 10.06 1.19 -5.34
N GLU A 53 8.80 1.41 -5.70
CA GLU A 53 8.40 2.38 -6.74
C GLU A 53 8.30 3.82 -6.21
N LEU A 54 8.25 4.02 -4.89
CA LEU A 54 8.06 5.35 -4.27
C LEU A 54 9.37 6.07 -3.92
N ILE A 55 10.50 5.35 -3.97
CA ILE A 55 11.83 5.85 -3.54
C ILE A 55 12.65 6.40 -4.73
N ASN A 56 12.13 6.34 -5.95
CA ASN A 56 12.76 6.91 -7.17
C ASN A 56 12.14 8.26 -7.57
#